data_AF-A0A0J1F8G1-F1
#
_entry.id   AF-A0A0J1F8G1-F1
#
_cell.length_a   1.000
_cell.length_b   1.000
_cell.length_c   1.000
_cell.angle_alpha   90.00
_cell.angle_beta   90.00
_cell.angle_gamma   90.00
#
_symmetry.space_group_name_H-M   'P 1'
#
loop_
_entity.id
_entity.type
_entity.pdbx_description
1 polymer ?
#
loop_
_entity_poly.entity_id
_entity_poly.type
_entity_poly.pdbx_seq_one_letter_code
_entity_poly.pdbx_strand_id
1 'polypeptide(L)'
;MRIWLFEVMFAVFRENTLHRQEKLFNNLSGMDPRYKKRLEESWAGLFYKHVFCQIDERLFSPLYSSDNGRPNFPINILVALEIIKHLKNFTDEVLFDAFAYDFQISYALGLRNIGERYFARRTFYDFRARLYQYTLEHTPRKEV
;
A
#
# COMPACT_ATOMS: atom_id res chain seq x y z
N MET A 1 12.47 15.22 31.61
CA MET A 1 13.43 14.53 30.74
C MET A 1 12.72 14.26 29.41
N ARG A 2 12.95 15.10 28.39
CA ARG A 2 12.28 15.01 27.08
C ARG A 2 12.88 13.81 26.34
N ILE A 3 12.08 12.76 26.20
CA ILE A 3 12.42 11.62 25.36
C ILE A 3 12.37 12.14 23.92
N TRP A 4 13.53 12.19 23.28
CA TRP A 4 13.65 12.47 21.86
C TRP A 4 13.06 11.27 21.09
N LEU A 5 11.76 11.30 20.82
CA LEU A 5 11.15 10.53 19.73
C LEU A 5 11.67 11.14 18.43
N PHE A 6 12.87 10.70 18.05
CA PHE A 6 13.58 11.09 16.85
C PHE A 6 12.67 10.93 15.63
N GLU A 7 12.29 12.07 15.05
CA GLU A 7 11.74 12.26 13.71
C GLU A 7 10.70 11.22 13.26
N VAL A 8 9.43 11.48 13.59
CA VAL A 8 8.36 11.17 12.63
C VAL A 8 8.67 12.02 11.41
N MET A 9 9.43 11.42 10.48
CA MET A 9 9.91 12.03 9.26
C MET A 9 8.72 12.73 8.60
N PHE A 10 8.74 14.07 8.61
CA PHE A 10 7.74 14.93 8.02
C PHE A 10 7.45 14.38 6.62
N ALA A 11 6.30 13.73 6.45
CA ALA A 11 5.93 13.09 5.21
C ALA A 11 4.74 13.85 4.66
N VAL A 12 4.89 14.39 3.44
CA VAL A 12 3.84 15.15 2.78
C VAL A 12 2.82 14.20 2.18
N PHE A 13 1.54 14.45 2.43
CA PHE A 13 0.47 13.69 1.81
C PHE A 13 0.51 13.85 0.28
N ARG A 14 0.58 12.72 -0.44
CA ARG A 14 0.43 12.67 -1.89
C ARG A 14 -0.43 11.47 -2.27
N GLU A 15 -1.47 11.72 -3.06
CA GLU A 15 -2.34 10.67 -3.60
C GLU A 15 -1.60 9.89 -4.71
N ASN A 16 -1.69 8.55 -4.70
CA ASN A 16 -1.08 7.72 -5.73
C ASN A 16 -2.02 7.51 -6.91
N THR A 17 -1.90 8.38 -7.91
CA THR A 17 -2.64 8.27 -9.19
C THR A 17 -1.91 7.45 -10.25
N LEU A 18 -0.63 7.11 -10.04
CA LEU A 18 0.24 6.50 -11.05
C LEU A 18 -0.20 5.10 -11.48
N HIS A 19 -0.91 4.36 -10.62
CA HIS A 19 -1.43 3.02 -10.94
C HIS A 19 -2.45 3.02 -12.10
N ARG A 20 -3.05 4.18 -12.40
CA ARG A 20 -4.00 4.36 -13.52
C ARG A 20 -3.32 4.58 -14.86
N GLN A 21 -2.04 4.96 -14.85
CA GLN A 21 -1.28 5.19 -16.06
C GLN A 21 -0.72 3.88 -16.59
N GLU A 22 -1.05 3.55 -17.83
CA GLU A 22 -0.45 2.40 -18.49
C GLU A 22 1.04 2.67 -18.77
N LYS A 23 1.87 1.68 -18.44
CA LYS A 23 3.31 1.74 -18.69
C LYS A 23 3.62 1.15 -20.05
N LEU A 24 4.39 1.90 -20.84
CA LEU A 24 4.92 1.48 -22.14
C LEU A 24 5.65 0.13 -22.06
N PHE A 25 6.44 -0.06 -21.00
CA PHE A 25 7.14 -1.30 -20.73
C PHE A 25 6.61 -1.93 -19.45
N ASN A 26 6.01 -3.10 -19.59
CA ASN A 26 5.60 -3.89 -18.44
C ASN A 26 5.71 -5.40 -18.68
N ASN A 27 5.71 -6.17 -17.59
CA ASN A 27 5.81 -7.63 -17.64
C ASN A 27 4.65 -8.30 -18.41
N LEU A 28 3.50 -7.63 -18.55
CA LEU A 28 2.36 -8.18 -19.31
C LEU A 28 2.59 -8.11 -20.81
N SER A 29 3.40 -7.17 -21.31
CA SER A 29 3.68 -7.02 -22.74
C SER A 29 4.40 -8.24 -23.34
N GLY A 30 5.23 -8.92 -22.56
CA GLY A 30 5.91 -10.15 -22.95
C GLY A 30 5.20 -11.44 -22.52
N MET A 31 4.04 -11.33 -21.87
CA MET A 31 3.31 -12.48 -21.33
C MET A 31 2.38 -13.09 -22.39
N ASP A 32 2.29 -14.43 -22.42
CA ASP A 32 1.31 -15.10 -23.28
C ASP A 32 -0.13 -14.60 -22.98
N PRO A 33 -0.94 -14.28 -24.00
CA PRO A 33 -2.29 -13.76 -23.82
C PRO A 33 -3.19 -14.63 -22.94
N ARG A 34 -3.01 -15.96 -22.94
CA ARG A 34 -3.78 -16.88 -22.10
C ARG A 34 -3.46 -16.69 -20.63
N TYR A 35 -2.19 -16.49 -20.28
CA TYR A 35 -1.80 -16.21 -18.89
C TYR A 35 -2.23 -14.82 -18.46
N LYS A 36 -2.14 -13.83 -19.35
CA LYS A 36 -2.64 -12.47 -19.08
C LYS A 36 -4.13 -12.48 -18.72
N LYS A 37 -4.96 -13.14 -19.56
CA LYS A 37 -6.40 -13.28 -19.30
C LYS A 37 -6.67 -14.00 -17.97
N ARG A 38 -5.95 -15.10 -17.70
CA ARG A 38 -6.08 -15.82 -16.42
C ARG A 38 -5.68 -14.96 -15.22
N LEU A 39 -4.69 -14.10 -15.35
CA LEU A 39 -4.27 -13.17 -14.29
C LEU A 39 -5.33 -12.08 -14.05
N GLU A 40 -5.88 -11.52 -15.12
CA GLU A 40 -6.98 -10.54 -15.08
C GLU A 40 -8.24 -11.10 -14.39
N GLU A 41 -8.57 -12.36 -14.66
CA GLU A 41 -9.71 -13.07 -14.06
C GLU A 41 -9.39 -13.68 -12.68
N SER A 42 -8.11 -13.67 -12.26
CA SER A 42 -7.70 -14.22 -10.97
C SER A 42 -8.10 -13.34 -9.80
N TRP A 43 -7.91 -13.85 -8.58
CA TRP A 43 -8.10 -13.09 -7.35
C TRP A 43 -7.31 -11.77 -7.36
N ALA A 44 -6.13 -11.71 -7.99
CA ALA A 44 -5.31 -10.51 -8.05
C ALA A 44 -5.95 -9.41 -8.91
N GLY A 45 -6.52 -9.79 -10.07
CA GLY A 45 -7.22 -8.84 -10.93
C GLY A 45 -8.53 -8.34 -10.32
N LEU A 46 -9.28 -9.23 -9.68
CA LEU A 46 -10.47 -8.86 -8.92
C LEU A 46 -10.13 -7.94 -7.76
N PHE A 47 -9.07 -8.25 -7.00
CA PHE A 47 -8.60 -7.43 -5.90
C PHE A 47 -8.18 -6.04 -6.39
N TYR A 48 -7.41 -5.96 -7.48
CA TYR A 48 -7.02 -4.67 -8.06
C TYR A 48 -8.25 -3.81 -8.41
N LYS A 49 -9.22 -4.38 -9.11
CA LYS A 49 -10.40 -3.65 -9.60
C LYS A 49 -11.35 -3.23 -8.47
N HIS A 50 -11.64 -4.14 -7.54
CA HIS A 50 -12.73 -3.98 -6.57
C HIS A 50 -12.26 -3.54 -5.19
N VAL A 51 -10.98 -3.73 -4.85
CA VAL A 51 -10.43 -3.32 -3.55
C VAL A 51 -9.42 -2.21 -3.77
N PHE A 52 -8.31 -2.46 -4.45
CA PHE A 52 -7.19 -1.52 -4.55
C PHE A 52 -7.61 -0.17 -5.16
N CYS A 53 -8.29 -0.18 -6.31
CA CYS A 53 -8.77 1.03 -6.98
C CYS A 53 -9.83 1.82 -6.20
N GLN A 54 -10.46 1.21 -5.19
CA GLN A 54 -11.51 1.82 -4.37
C GLN A 54 -10.97 2.42 -3.07
N ILE A 55 -9.68 2.23 -2.75
CA ILE A 55 -9.08 2.80 -1.55
C ILE A 55 -8.94 4.32 -1.74
N ASP A 56 -9.72 5.08 -0.97
CA ASP A 56 -9.58 6.52 -0.88
C ASP A 56 -8.43 6.89 0.08
N GLU A 57 -7.30 7.29 -0.49
CA GLU A 57 -6.12 7.69 0.29
C GLU A 57 -6.35 8.99 1.09
N ARG A 58 -7.33 9.81 0.72
CA ARG A 58 -7.60 11.10 1.40
C ARG A 58 -8.06 10.92 2.83
N LEU A 59 -8.66 9.77 3.15
CA LEU A 59 -9.02 9.38 4.52
C LEU A 59 -7.81 9.32 5.45
N PHE A 60 -6.62 9.10 4.88
CA PHE A 60 -5.37 9.00 5.62
C PHE A 60 -4.59 10.32 5.64
N SER A 61 -5.07 11.37 4.97
CA SER A 61 -4.40 12.68 4.94
C SER A 61 -4.09 13.26 6.33
N PRO A 62 -4.92 13.09 7.39
CA PRO A 62 -4.58 13.59 8.73
C PRO A 62 -3.34 12.93 9.37
N LEU A 63 -2.89 11.79 8.84
CA LEU A 63 -1.69 11.08 9.33
C LEU A 63 -0.37 11.67 8.81
N TYR A 64 -0.45 12.68 7.94
CA TYR A 64 0.66 13.23 7.19
C TYR A 64 0.62 14.77 7.26
N SER A 65 1.79 15.40 7.06
CA SER A 65 1.89 16.86 7.03
C SER A 65 1.49 17.40 5.65
N SER A 66 1.04 18.65 5.60
CA SER A 66 0.62 19.30 4.34
C SER A 66 1.77 19.90 3.54
N ASP A 67 2.84 20.34 4.20
CA ASP A 67 3.80 21.30 3.63
C ASP A 67 5.28 20.94 3.82
N ASN A 68 5.62 20.03 4.73
CA ASN A 68 7.01 19.71 5.03
C ASN A 68 7.40 18.24 4.77
N GLY A 69 8.52 18.07 4.06
CA GLY A 69 9.30 16.83 3.95
C GLY A 69 9.07 15.96 2.71
N ARG A 70 9.39 14.66 2.80
CA ARG A 70 9.41 13.74 1.63
C ARG A 70 7.98 13.28 1.29
N PRO A 71 7.62 13.12 0.00
CA PRO A 71 6.33 12.51 -0.35
C PRO A 71 6.17 11.14 0.31
N ASN A 72 4.96 10.86 0.79
CA ASN A 72 4.61 9.56 1.34
C ASN A 72 4.87 8.40 0.36
N PHE A 73 5.01 7.20 0.90
CA PHE A 73 4.84 6.01 0.10
C PHE A 73 3.33 5.85 -0.20
N PRO A 74 2.94 5.35 -1.40
CA PRO A 74 1.54 5.16 -1.75
C PRO A 74 0.74 4.46 -0.66
N ILE A 75 -0.25 5.16 -0.11
CA ILE A 75 -1.00 4.69 1.07
C ILE A 75 -1.91 3.54 0.67
N ASN A 76 -2.51 3.60 -0.52
CA ASN A 76 -3.31 2.51 -1.06
C ASN A 76 -2.53 1.19 -1.15
N ILE A 77 -1.23 1.23 -1.46
CA ILE A 77 -0.37 0.03 -1.41
C ILE A 77 -0.21 -0.48 0.01
N LEU A 78 0.07 0.40 1.00
CA LEU A 78 0.22 -0.02 2.40
C LEU A 78 -1.08 -0.62 2.95
N VAL A 79 -2.22 0.02 2.68
CA VAL A 79 -3.54 -0.47 3.09
C VAL A 79 -3.87 -1.80 2.42
N ALA A 80 -3.65 -1.91 1.11
CA ALA A 80 -3.90 -3.14 0.38
C ALA A 80 -3.01 -4.29 0.85
N LEU A 81 -1.75 -4.03 1.18
CA LEU A 81 -0.86 -5.02 1.78
C LEU A 81 -1.38 -5.52 3.13
N GLU A 82 -1.93 -4.65 3.97
CA GLU A 82 -2.57 -5.07 5.22
C GLU A 82 -3.78 -5.97 4.94
N ILE A 83 -4.63 -5.63 3.97
CA ILE A 83 -5.78 -6.46 3.59
C ILE A 83 -5.32 -7.81 3.04
N ILE A 84 -4.34 -7.83 2.15
CA ILE A 84 -3.78 -9.05 1.54
C ILE A 84 -3.17 -9.95 2.60
N LYS A 85 -2.46 -9.38 3.57
CA LYS A 85 -1.87 -10.12 4.70
C LYS A 85 -2.94 -10.96 5.41
N HIS A 86 -4.07 -10.35 5.77
CA HIS A 86 -5.17 -11.06 6.43
C HIS A 86 -5.91 -12.00 5.49
N LEU A 87 -6.12 -11.60 4.23
CA LEU A 87 -6.77 -12.45 3.22
C LEU A 87 -6.01 -13.76 2.96
N LYS A 88 -4.68 -13.73 3.04
CA LYS A 88 -3.79 -14.88 2.75
C LYS A 88 -3.20 -15.52 4.00
N ASN A 89 -3.51 -15.02 5.19
CA ASN A 89 -2.90 -15.42 6.46
C ASN A 89 -1.36 -15.37 6.43
N PHE A 90 -0.79 -14.31 5.86
CA PHE A 90 0.65 -14.12 5.80
C PHE A 90 1.21 -13.55 7.11
N THR A 91 2.43 -13.96 7.45
CA THR A 91 3.27 -13.20 8.39
C THR A 91 3.81 -11.96 7.69
N ASP A 92 4.35 -10.99 8.44
CA ASP A 92 4.92 -9.79 7.84
C ASP A 92 6.13 -10.12 6.96
N GLU A 93 6.95 -11.09 7.35
CA GLU A 93 8.11 -11.56 6.57
C GLU A 93 7.67 -12.12 5.22
N VAL A 94 6.69 -13.02 5.23
CA VAL A 94 6.12 -13.62 4.00
C VAL A 94 5.50 -12.53 3.13
N LEU A 95 4.80 -11.56 3.73
CA LEU A 95 4.21 -10.45 3.01
C LEU A 95 5.26 -9.60 2.27
N PHE A 96 6.40 -9.31 2.93
CA PHE A 96 7.47 -8.52 2.31
C PHE A 96 8.15 -9.27 1.15
N ASP A 97 8.39 -10.57 1.30
CA ASP A 97 8.94 -11.39 0.21
C ASP A 97 7.93 -11.51 -0.94
N ALA A 98 6.64 -11.71 -0.63
CA ALA A 98 5.59 -11.75 -1.64
C ALA A 98 5.44 -10.40 -2.37
N PHE A 99 5.55 -9.27 -1.66
CA PHE A 99 5.57 -7.95 -2.30
C PHE A 99 6.76 -7.77 -3.25
N ALA A 100 7.94 -8.28 -2.88
CA ALA A 100 9.14 -8.13 -3.69
C ALA A 100 9.13 -9.03 -4.95
N TYR A 101 8.63 -10.26 -4.83
CA TYR A 101 8.88 -11.32 -5.82
C TYR A 101 7.62 -11.93 -6.44
N ASP A 102 6.45 -11.82 -5.82
CA ASP A 102 5.21 -12.38 -6.35
C ASP A 102 4.51 -11.40 -7.30
N PHE A 103 4.38 -11.81 -8.57
CA PHE A 103 3.74 -11.00 -9.59
C PHE A 103 2.22 -10.87 -9.40
N GLN A 104 1.54 -11.86 -8.79
CA GLN A 104 0.12 -11.73 -8.47
C GLN A 104 -0.10 -10.65 -7.40
N ILE A 105 0.78 -10.58 -6.40
CA ILE A 105 0.75 -9.48 -5.41
C ILE A 105 1.02 -8.15 -6.10
N SER A 106 2.06 -8.07 -6.93
CA SER A 106 2.38 -6.86 -7.70
C SER A 106 1.16 -6.39 -8.52
N TYR A 107 0.52 -7.31 -9.24
CA TYR A 107 -0.64 -7.03 -10.09
C TYR A 107 -1.84 -6.55 -9.27
N ALA A 108 -2.11 -7.17 -8.13
CA ALA A 108 -3.17 -6.78 -7.20
C ALA A 108 -2.98 -5.36 -6.66
N LEU A 109 -1.73 -4.91 -6.52
CA LEU A 109 -1.34 -3.58 -6.06
C LEU A 109 -1.20 -2.56 -7.19
N GLY A 110 -1.61 -2.90 -8.42
CA GLY A 110 -1.51 -2.02 -9.58
C GLY A 110 -0.08 -1.84 -10.11
N LEU A 111 0.88 -2.61 -9.60
CA LEU A 111 2.24 -2.65 -10.13
C LEU A 111 2.27 -3.59 -11.32
N ARG A 112 2.91 -3.16 -12.40
CA ARG A 112 2.94 -3.93 -13.66
C ARG A 112 4.27 -4.66 -13.88
N ASN A 113 5.23 -4.42 -12.99
CA ASN A 113 6.52 -5.10 -12.96
C ASN A 113 6.82 -5.66 -11.57
N ILE A 114 7.48 -6.82 -11.52
CA ILE A 114 8.05 -7.37 -10.27
C ILE A 114 9.16 -6.42 -9.80
N GLY A 115 9.22 -6.15 -8.50
CA GLY A 115 10.24 -5.26 -7.92
C GLY A 115 10.11 -3.79 -8.34
N GLU A 116 8.96 -3.37 -8.90
CA GLU A 116 8.73 -2.00 -9.37
C GLU A 116 8.88 -0.94 -8.26
N ARG A 117 8.49 -1.31 -7.05
CA ARG A 117 8.53 -0.46 -5.87
C ARG A 117 9.21 -1.19 -4.75
N TYR A 118 9.94 -0.42 -3.96
CA TYR A 118 10.56 -0.87 -2.72
C TYR A 118 10.13 0.06 -1.59
N PHE A 119 9.82 -0.53 -0.45
CA PHE A 119 9.73 0.20 0.81
C PHE A 119 10.50 -0.57 1.89
N ALA A 120 11.12 0.16 2.82
CA ALA A 120 11.76 -0.46 3.96
C ALA A 120 10.69 -0.95 4.94
N ARG A 121 10.92 -2.07 5.64
CA ARG A 121 9.98 -2.61 6.66
C ARG A 121 9.49 -1.54 7.63
N ARG A 122 10.39 -0.63 8.01
CA ARG A 122 10.10 0.52 8.86
C ARG A 122 8.97 1.40 8.32
N THR A 123 8.91 1.67 7.02
CA THR A 123 7.83 2.46 6.40
C THR A 123 6.44 1.86 6.68
N PHE A 124 6.33 0.53 6.65
CA PHE A 124 5.07 -0.16 6.91
C PHE A 124 4.71 -0.15 8.40
N TYR A 125 5.70 -0.34 9.28
CA TYR A 125 5.49 -0.23 10.72
C TYR A 125 5.15 1.19 11.18
N ASP A 126 5.82 2.21 10.62
CA ASP A 126 5.53 3.61 10.89
C ASP A 126 4.12 4.00 10.42
N PHE A 127 3.64 3.42 9.31
CA PHE A 127 2.27 3.59 8.88
C PHE A 127 1.27 3.00 9.87
N ARG A 128 1.47 1.75 10.32
CA ARG A 128 0.64 1.11 11.35
C ARG A 128 0.65 1.89 12.66
N ALA A 129 1.82 2.37 13.08
CA ALA A 129 1.97 3.16 14.30
C ALA A 129 1.17 4.47 14.22
N ARG A 130 1.27 5.20 13.10
CA ARG A 130 0.49 6.43 12.88
C ARG A 130 -1.02 6.18 12.87
N LEU A 131 -1.46 5.12 12.21
CA LEU A 131 -2.86 4.70 12.25
C LEU A 131 -3.34 4.43 13.67
N TYR A 132 -2.56 3.65 14.43
CA TYR A 132 -2.89 3.31 15.80
C TYR A 132 -2.97 4.55 16.70
N GLN A 133 -2.00 5.46 16.63
CA GLN A 133 -2.03 6.71 17.39
C GLN A 133 -3.26 7.56 17.04
N TYR A 134 -3.54 7.73 15.76
CA TYR A 134 -4.72 8.48 15.32
C TYR A 134 -6.03 7.87 15.86
N THR A 135 -6.15 6.54 15.87
CA THR A 135 -7.33 5.86 16.42
C THR A 135 -7.49 6.05 17.93
N LEU A 136 -6.38 6.12 18.68
CA LEU A 136 -6.43 6.39 20.13
C LEU A 136 -6.88 7.83 20.41
N GLU A 137 -6.33 8.79 19.68
CA GLU A 137 -6.65 10.22 19.82
C GLU A 137 -8.10 10.55 19.40
N HIS A 138 -8.63 9.81 18.42
CA HIS A 138 -9.96 10.04 17.83
C HIS A 138 -10.94 8.90 18.13
N THR A 139 -10.73 8.15 19.23
CA THR A 139 -11.69 7.13 19.66
C THR A 139 -13.04 7.82 19.88
N PRO A 140 -14.13 7.39 19.19
CA PRO A 140 -15.45 7.93 19.49
C PRO A 140 -15.73 7.60 20.95
N ARG A 141 -15.97 8.63 21.78
CA ARG A 141 -16.49 8.42 23.13
C ARG A 141 -17.70 7.51 22.95
N LYS A 142 -17.63 6.28 23.47
CA LYS A 142 -18.81 5.44 23.59
C LYS A 142 -19.78 6.24 24.45
N GLU A 143 -20.77 6.85 23.82
CA GLU A 143 -21.94 7.35 24.55
C GLU A 143 -22.53 6.11 25.23
N VAL A 144 -22.60 6.22 26.55
CA VAL A 144 -22.95 5.16 27.51
C VAL A 144 -24.37 4.67 27.29
#